data_AF-A0A0Q9CJJ1-F1
#
_entry.id   AF-A0A0Q9CJJ1-F1
#
_cell.length_a   1.000
_cell.length_b   1.000
_cell.length_c   1.000
_cell.angle_alpha   90.00
_cell.angle_beta   90.00
_cell.angle_gamma   90.00
#
_symmetry.space_group_name_H-M   'P 1'
#
loop_
_entity.id
_entity.type
_entity.pdbx_description
1 polymer ?
#
loop_
_entity_poly.entity_id
_entity_poly.type
_entity_poly.pdbx_seq_one_letter_code
_entity_poly.pdbx_strand_id
1 'polypeptide(L)'
;MVILSVALLASLGLGAYLLVTTLSWQDRSAQWESEARGLGEDVAQLTADLDGANTELESARTQLATTQERITELANEKAQLGDENVASQQYLDYQARISEAAGTVAAALGQCTTAQDELIGYLNNRDAYNPDDLARFATQVDGLCKAATDANTELQKELNK
;
A
#
# COMPACT_ATOMS: atom_id res chain seq x y z
N MET A 1 97.39 -47.17 20.03
CA MET A 1 96.76 -45.95 20.58
C MET A 1 96.08 -45.10 19.51
N VAL A 2 96.75 -44.73 18.40
CA VAL A 2 96.19 -43.83 17.37
C VAL A 2 94.83 -44.25 16.81
N ILE A 3 94.65 -45.53 16.46
CA ILE A 3 93.37 -46.04 15.92
C ILE A 3 92.21 -45.86 16.91
N LEU A 4 92.46 -46.13 18.20
CA LEU A 4 91.45 -46.00 19.24
C LEU A 4 91.06 -44.53 19.44
N SER A 5 92.03 -43.62 19.40
CA SER A 5 91.81 -42.17 19.49
C SER A 5 91.01 -41.63 18.31
N VAL A 6 91.31 -42.08 17.09
CA VAL A 6 90.56 -41.69 15.88
C VAL A 6 89.12 -42.21 15.92
N ALA A 7 88.93 -43.47 16.34
CA ALA A 7 87.60 -44.05 16.48
C ALA A 7 86.75 -43.29 17.52
N LEU A 8 87.36 -42.88 18.64
CA LEU A 8 86.68 -42.09 19.68
C LEU A 8 86.28 -40.69 19.18
N LEU A 9 87.16 -40.01 18.44
CA LEU A 9 86.83 -38.71 17.87
C LEU A 9 85.73 -38.81 16.82
N ALA A 10 85.75 -39.86 15.99
CA ALA A 10 84.71 -40.11 15.00
C ALA A 10 83.35 -40.39 15.65
N SER A 11 83.30 -41.16 16.74
CA SER A 11 82.05 -41.45 17.45
C SER A 11 81.49 -40.21 18.15
N LEU A 12 82.34 -39.38 18.75
CA LEU A 12 81.93 -38.09 19.33
C LEU A 12 81.40 -37.12 18.26
N GLY A 13 82.06 -37.05 17.10
CA GLY A 13 81.61 -36.23 15.97
C GLY A 13 80.24 -36.68 15.44
N LEU A 14 80.04 -37.99 15.25
CA LEU A 14 78.75 -38.56 14.86
C LEU A 14 77.67 -38.31 15.91
N GLY A 15 77.99 -38.47 17.19
CA GLY A 15 77.07 -38.19 18.29
C GLY A 15 76.62 -36.73 18.32
N ALA A 16 77.55 -35.79 18.16
CA ALA A 16 77.25 -34.37 18.09
C ALA A 16 76.39 -34.02 16.86
N TYR A 17 76.72 -34.58 15.69
CA TYR A 17 75.95 -34.38 14.48
C TYR A 17 74.50 -34.87 14.63
N LEU A 18 74.31 -36.09 15.13
CA LEU A 18 72.98 -36.66 15.36
C LEU A 18 72.16 -35.83 16.36
N LEU A 19 72.80 -35.30 17.40
CA LEU A 19 72.17 -34.39 18.37
C LEU A 19 71.68 -33.12 17.69
N VAL A 20 72.53 -32.45 16.91
CA VAL A 20 72.17 -31.22 16.18
C VAL A 20 71.04 -31.49 15.20
N THR A 21 71.11 -32.57 14.43
CA THR A 21 70.05 -32.92 13.48
C THR A 21 68.74 -33.21 14.21
N THR A 22 68.77 -33.95 15.32
CA THR A 22 67.57 -34.31 16.08
C THR A 22 66.89 -33.06 16.65
N LEU A 23 67.67 -32.14 17.23
CA LEU A 23 67.13 -30.87 17.74
C LEU A 23 66.53 -30.02 16.62
N SER A 24 67.20 -29.94 15.46
CA SER A 24 66.66 -29.19 14.30
C SER A 24 65.36 -29.79 13.76
N TRP A 25 65.23 -31.12 13.79
CA TRP A 25 64.01 -31.81 13.37
C TRP A 25 62.87 -31.61 14.37
N GLN A 26 63.17 -31.63 15.68
CA GLN A 26 62.17 -31.34 16.72
C GLN A 26 61.63 -29.91 16.60
N ASP A 27 62.51 -28.93 16.40
CA ASP A 27 62.13 -27.53 16.23
C ASP A 27 61.24 -27.31 15.00
N ARG A 28 61.65 -27.84 13.84
CA ARG A 28 60.85 -27.82 12.61
C ARG A 28 59.50 -28.53 12.77
N SER A 29 59.47 -29.67 13.47
CA SER A 29 58.23 -30.41 13.71
C SER A 29 57.28 -29.59 14.58
N ALA A 30 57.78 -28.95 15.63
CA ALA A 30 56.98 -28.08 16.49
C ALA A 30 56.44 -26.87 15.72
N GLN A 31 57.26 -26.28 14.84
CA GLN A 31 56.82 -25.19 13.98
C GLN A 31 55.69 -25.61 13.05
N TRP A 32 55.84 -26.73 12.33
CA TRP A 32 54.80 -27.25 11.44
C TRP A 32 53.51 -27.60 12.17
N GLU A 33 53.63 -28.16 13.38
CA GLU A 33 52.46 -28.48 14.20
C GLU A 33 51.73 -27.21 14.64
N SER A 34 52.47 -26.15 14.97
CA SER A 34 51.90 -24.83 15.29
C SER A 34 51.22 -24.19 14.08
N GLU A 35 51.86 -24.21 12.91
CA GLU A 35 51.30 -23.67 11.66
C GLU A 35 50.04 -24.45 11.23
N ALA A 36 50.08 -25.78 11.31
CA ALA A 36 48.93 -26.62 10.99
C ALA A 36 47.74 -26.37 11.93
N ARG A 37 48.00 -26.15 13.23
CA ARG A 37 46.96 -25.75 14.19
C ARG A 37 46.39 -24.38 13.86
N GLY A 38 47.24 -23.39 13.57
CA GLY A 38 46.80 -22.04 13.19
C GLY A 38 45.93 -22.05 11.94
N LEU A 39 46.35 -22.77 10.89
CA LEU A 39 45.52 -22.95 9.68
C LEU A 39 44.21 -23.69 9.97
N GLY A 40 44.22 -24.65 10.90
CA GLY A 40 43.00 -25.33 11.35
C GLY A 40 42.02 -24.39 12.05
N GLU A 41 42.53 -23.50 12.90
CA GLU A 41 41.74 -22.45 13.57
C GLU A 41 41.18 -21.45 12.55
N ASP A 42 41.99 -20.99 11.60
CA ASP A 42 41.55 -20.08 10.54
C ASP A 42 40.44 -20.69 9.67
N VAL A 43 40.58 -21.97 9.29
CA VAL A 43 39.55 -22.68 8.52
C VAL A 43 38.26 -22.84 9.33
N ALA A 44 38.36 -23.17 10.62
CA ALA A 44 37.19 -23.27 11.49
C ALA A 44 36.48 -21.92 11.61
N GLN A 45 37.23 -20.83 11.77
CA GLN A 45 36.68 -19.49 11.86
C GLN A 45 36.03 -19.03 10.55
N LEU A 46 36.71 -19.19 9.41
CA LEU A 46 36.16 -18.86 8.08
C LEU A 46 34.90 -19.67 7.77
N THR A 47 34.83 -20.93 8.22
CA THR A 47 33.64 -21.77 8.07
C THR A 47 32.48 -21.23 8.90
N ALA A 48 32.74 -20.81 10.14
CA ALA A 48 31.72 -20.20 11.00
C ALA A 48 31.22 -18.85 10.44
N ASP A 49 32.13 -18.02 9.95
CA ASP A 49 31.79 -16.73 9.32
C ASP A 49 30.94 -16.94 8.05
N LEU A 50 31.27 -17.96 7.24
CA LEU A 50 30.49 -18.31 6.05
C LEU A 50 29.06 -18.78 6.40
N ASP A 51 28.93 -19.62 7.43
CA ASP A 51 27.62 -20.10 7.90
C ASP A 51 26.77 -18.95 8.46
N GLY A 52 27.40 -18.04 9.22
CA GLY A 52 26.77 -16.81 9.69
C GLY A 52 26.28 -15.92 8.55
N ALA A 53 27.14 -15.64 7.56
CA ALA A 53 26.79 -14.83 6.40
C ALA A 53 25.66 -15.44 5.55
N ASN A 54 25.64 -16.77 5.40
CA ASN A 54 24.55 -17.48 4.71
C ASN A 54 23.22 -17.36 5.47
N THR A 55 23.25 -17.48 6.80
CA THR A 55 22.08 -17.30 7.66
C THR A 55 21.50 -15.88 7.55
N GLU A 56 22.37 -14.87 7.56
CA GLU A 56 21.97 -13.47 7.36
C GLU A 56 21.34 -13.24 5.97
N LEU A 57 21.95 -13.82 4.93
CA LEU A 57 21.43 -13.75 3.57
C LEU A 57 20.04 -14.40 3.44
N GLU A 58 19.83 -15.55 4.06
CA GLU A 58 18.54 -16.23 4.07
C GLU A 58 17.46 -15.43 4.83
N SER A 59 17.82 -14.85 5.96
CA SER A 59 16.96 -13.93 6.71
C SER A 59 16.57 -12.70 5.88
N ALA A 60 17.54 -12.07 5.21
CA ALA A 60 17.30 -10.91 4.35
C ALA A 60 16.39 -11.25 3.16
N ARG A 61 16.58 -12.42 2.53
CA ARG A 61 15.71 -12.91 1.45
C ARG A 61 14.29 -13.15 1.93
N THR A 62 14.12 -13.73 3.12
CA THR A 62 12.80 -13.95 3.73
C THR A 62 12.09 -12.62 4.00
N GLN A 63 12.79 -11.66 4.61
CA GLN A 63 12.25 -10.33 4.87
C GLN A 63 11.86 -9.60 3.58
N LEU A 64 12.66 -9.74 2.52
CA LEU A 64 12.35 -9.16 1.22
C LEU A 64 11.07 -9.77 0.61
N ALA A 65 10.92 -11.10 0.68
CA ALA A 65 9.72 -11.79 0.20
C ALA A 65 8.46 -11.34 0.95
N THR A 66 8.50 -11.31 2.29
CA THR A 66 7.39 -10.81 3.12
C THR A 66 7.05 -9.35 2.81
N THR A 67 8.07 -8.51 2.59
CA THR A 67 7.86 -7.10 2.23
C THR A 67 7.19 -6.96 0.86
N GLN A 68 7.60 -7.77 -0.13
CA GLN A 68 6.97 -7.79 -1.46
C GLN A 68 5.51 -8.25 -1.40
N GLU A 69 5.19 -9.28 -0.61
CA GLU A 69 3.81 -9.70 -0.37
C GLU A 69 2.99 -8.56 0.24
N ARG A 70 3.52 -7.89 1.26
CA ARG A 70 2.83 -6.77 1.92
C ARG A 70 2.62 -5.57 0.99
N ILE A 71 3.59 -5.26 0.12
CA ILE A 71 3.44 -4.21 -0.90
C ILE A 71 2.34 -4.59 -1.89
N THR A 72 2.29 -5.85 -2.31
CA THR A 72 1.26 -6.34 -3.24
C THR A 72 -0.13 -6.30 -2.61
N GLU A 73 -0.25 -6.70 -1.34
CA GLU A 73 -1.48 -6.61 -0.55
C GLU A 73 -1.96 -5.15 -0.44
N LEU A 74 -1.07 -4.22 -0.06
CA LEU A 74 -1.41 -2.79 0.03
C LEU A 74 -1.79 -2.18 -1.32
N ALA A 75 -1.16 -2.63 -2.42
CA ALA A 75 -1.52 -2.19 -3.75
C ALA A 75 -2.94 -2.66 -4.14
N ASN A 76 -3.30 -3.90 -3.80
CA ASN A 76 -4.64 -4.43 -4.01
C ASN A 76 -5.68 -3.71 -3.14
N GLU A 77 -5.39 -3.49 -1.86
CA GLU A 77 -6.27 -2.75 -0.94
C GLU A 77 -6.50 -1.32 -1.44
N LYS A 78 -5.46 -0.63 -1.92
CA LYS A 78 -5.60 0.71 -2.49
C LYS A 78 -6.46 0.71 -3.77
N ALA A 79 -6.34 -0.31 -4.62
CA ALA A 79 -7.18 -0.43 -5.80
C ALA A 79 -8.65 -0.63 -5.41
N GLN A 80 -8.93 -1.53 -4.47
CA GLN A 80 -10.28 -1.78 -3.97
C GLN A 80 -10.89 -0.54 -3.31
N LEU A 81 -10.15 0.15 -2.44
CA LEU A 81 -10.61 1.41 -1.83
C LEU A 81 -10.84 2.51 -2.88
N GLY A 82 -10.04 2.53 -3.95
CA GLY A 82 -10.25 3.42 -5.09
C GLY A 82 -11.60 3.16 -5.77
N ASP A 83 -11.90 1.91 -6.09
CA ASP A 83 -13.15 1.50 -6.73
C ASP A 83 -14.37 1.77 -5.83
N GLU A 84 -14.28 1.47 -4.53
CA GLU A 84 -15.33 1.74 -3.55
C GLU A 84 -15.60 3.26 -3.41
N ASN A 85 -14.55 4.08 -3.45
CA ASN A 85 -14.70 5.53 -3.39
C ASN A 85 -15.39 6.09 -4.64
N VAL A 86 -15.03 5.59 -5.83
CA VAL A 86 -15.70 5.97 -7.09
C VAL A 86 -17.17 5.57 -7.07
N ALA A 87 -17.50 4.37 -6.59
CA ALA A 87 -18.88 3.92 -6.45
C ALA A 87 -19.67 4.78 -5.44
N SER A 88 -19.06 5.13 -4.31
CA SER A 88 -19.67 6.02 -3.31
C SER A 88 -19.90 7.43 -3.85
N GLN A 89 -18.93 8.00 -4.59
CA GLN A 89 -19.09 9.30 -5.25
C GLN A 89 -20.21 9.30 -6.28
N GLN A 90 -20.32 8.26 -7.11
CA GLN A 90 -21.43 8.14 -8.06
C GLN A 90 -22.79 8.08 -7.35
N TYR A 91 -22.88 7.36 -6.24
CA TYR A 91 -24.11 7.27 -5.45
C TYR A 91 -24.48 8.61 -4.78
N LEU A 92 -23.49 9.35 -4.30
CA LEU A 92 -23.69 10.68 -3.72
C LEU A 92 -24.06 11.72 -4.79
N ASP A 93 -23.42 11.71 -5.96
CA ASP A 93 -23.74 12.58 -7.09
C ASP A 93 -25.16 12.32 -7.61
N TYR A 94 -25.55 11.04 -7.73
CA TYR A 94 -26.90 10.64 -8.08
C TYR A 94 -27.94 11.15 -7.06
N GLN A 95 -27.68 11.01 -5.76
CA GLN A 95 -28.55 11.54 -4.71
C GLN A 95 -28.61 13.07 -4.71
N ALA A 96 -27.49 13.75 -4.96
CA ALA A 96 -27.44 15.21 -5.03
C ALA A 96 -28.31 15.73 -6.19
N ARG A 97 -28.17 15.14 -7.37
CA ARG A 97 -28.99 15.46 -8.56
C ARG A 97 -30.49 15.24 -8.32
N ILE A 98 -30.85 14.10 -7.73
CA ILE A 98 -32.25 13.83 -7.36
C ILE A 98 -32.77 14.83 -6.34
N SER A 99 -31.98 15.15 -5.31
CA SER A 99 -32.40 16.08 -4.25
C SER A 99 -32.59 17.51 -4.79
N GLU A 100 -31.71 17.95 -5.69
CA GLU A 100 -31.82 19.24 -6.38
C GLU A 100 -33.06 19.30 -7.29
N ALA A 101 -33.30 18.24 -8.06
CA ALA A 101 -34.48 18.13 -8.92
C ALA A 101 -35.79 18.08 -8.09
N ALA A 102 -35.81 17.32 -6.99
CA ALA A 102 -36.94 17.26 -6.07
C ALA A 102 -37.20 18.62 -5.39
N GLY A 103 -36.15 19.35 -5.00
CA GLY A 103 -36.26 20.71 -4.46
C GLY A 103 -36.86 21.70 -5.47
N THR A 104 -36.45 21.60 -6.74
CA THR A 104 -36.99 22.41 -7.83
C THR A 104 -38.49 22.14 -8.06
N VAL A 105 -38.88 20.86 -8.06
CA VAL A 105 -40.28 20.45 -8.20
C VAL A 105 -41.13 20.94 -7.02
N ALA A 106 -40.63 20.78 -5.78
CA ALA A 106 -41.33 21.23 -4.58
C ALA A 106 -41.54 22.77 -4.58
N ALA A 107 -40.52 23.53 -4.99
CA ALA A 107 -40.61 24.98 -5.11
C ALA A 107 -41.63 25.41 -6.18
N ALA A 108 -41.63 24.76 -7.34
CA ALA A 108 -42.57 25.06 -8.43
C ALA A 108 -44.03 24.72 -8.06
N LEU A 109 -44.25 23.59 -7.38
CA LEU A 109 -45.58 23.21 -6.87
C LEU A 109 -46.07 24.16 -5.78
N GLY A 110 -45.17 24.63 -4.91
CA GLY A 110 -45.48 25.65 -3.91
C GLY A 110 -45.95 26.96 -4.55
N GLN A 111 -45.22 27.46 -5.55
CA GLN A 111 -45.60 28.66 -6.29
C GLN A 111 -46.93 28.51 -7.04
N CYS A 112 -47.18 27.34 -7.64
CA CYS A 112 -48.47 27.03 -8.28
C CYS A 112 -49.63 27.07 -7.28
N THR A 113 -49.44 26.49 -6.10
CA THR A 113 -50.48 26.46 -5.06
C THR A 113 -50.77 27.87 -4.53
N THR A 114 -49.74 28.67 -4.26
CA THR A 114 -49.89 30.07 -3.85
C THR A 114 -50.60 30.91 -4.92
N ALA A 115 -50.23 30.75 -6.19
CA ALA A 115 -50.83 31.50 -7.28
C ALA A 115 -52.31 31.09 -7.53
N GLN A 116 -52.65 29.81 -7.31
CA GLN A 116 -54.04 29.34 -7.33
C GLN A 116 -54.87 29.92 -6.17
N ASP A 117 -54.31 29.99 -4.95
CA ASP A 117 -54.97 30.60 -3.80
C ASP A 117 -55.24 32.09 -4.03
N GLU A 118 -54.28 32.83 -4.60
CA GLU A 118 -54.46 34.23 -4.98
C GLU A 118 -55.54 34.40 -6.06
N LEU A 119 -55.56 33.52 -7.07
CA LEU A 119 -56.60 33.52 -8.11
C LEU A 119 -57.99 33.28 -7.50
N ILE A 120 -58.13 32.33 -6.58
CA ILE A 120 -59.38 32.07 -5.86
C ILE A 120 -59.81 33.31 -5.06
N GLY A 121 -58.85 33.98 -4.40
CA GLY A 121 -59.08 35.24 -3.70
C GLY A 121 -59.62 36.35 -4.63
N TYR A 122 -59.02 36.52 -5.80
CA TYR A 122 -59.48 37.49 -6.80
C TYR A 122 -60.85 37.15 -7.38
N LEU A 123 -61.12 35.88 -7.64
CA LEU A 123 -62.43 35.42 -8.13
C LEU A 123 -63.55 35.59 -7.09
N ASN A 124 -63.23 35.45 -5.80
CA ASN A 124 -64.17 35.73 -4.70
C ASN A 124 -64.51 37.22 -4.57
N ASN A 125 -63.64 38.12 -5.05
CA ASN A 125 -63.86 39.57 -5.05
C ASN A 125 -63.90 40.15 -6.47
N ARG A 126 -64.46 39.39 -7.42
CA ARG A 126 -64.44 39.68 -8.87
C ARG A 126 -64.95 41.07 -9.25
N ASP A 127 -65.90 41.62 -8.49
CA ASP A 127 -66.53 42.91 -8.78
C ASP A 127 -65.57 44.10 -8.55
N ALA A 128 -64.45 43.87 -7.85
CA ALA A 128 -63.40 44.85 -7.59
C ALA A 128 -62.26 44.84 -8.64
N TYR A 129 -62.27 43.92 -9.61
CA TYR A 129 -61.17 43.71 -10.56
C TYR A 129 -61.64 43.70 -12.01
N ASN A 130 -60.74 44.03 -12.94
CA ASN A 130 -61.03 43.99 -14.37
C ASN A 130 -61.04 42.54 -14.88
N PRO A 131 -62.11 42.10 -15.59
CA PRO A 131 -62.18 40.74 -16.14
C PRO A 131 -61.02 40.37 -17.09
N ASP A 132 -60.47 41.32 -17.85
CA ASP A 132 -59.35 41.06 -18.76
C ASP A 132 -58.03 40.80 -18.04
N ASP A 133 -57.87 41.35 -16.83
CA ASP A 133 -56.70 41.14 -15.98
C ASP A 133 -56.81 39.81 -15.23
N LEU A 134 -58.02 39.44 -14.79
CA LEU A 134 -58.31 38.12 -14.20
C LEU A 134 -58.05 36.98 -15.20
N ALA A 135 -58.48 37.13 -16.46
CA ALA A 135 -58.24 36.14 -17.51
C ALA A 135 -56.75 35.95 -17.82
N ARG A 136 -55.98 37.05 -17.84
CA ARG A 136 -54.52 37.01 -18.03
C ARG A 136 -53.82 36.35 -16.85
N PHE A 137 -54.19 36.69 -15.62
CA PHE A 137 -53.62 36.07 -14.42
C PHE A 137 -53.94 34.58 -14.36
N ALA A 138 -55.18 34.15 -14.67
CA ALA A 138 -55.55 32.75 -14.74
C ALA A 138 -54.69 31.95 -15.75
N THR A 139 -54.37 32.54 -16.90
CA THR A 139 -53.48 31.92 -17.90
C THR A 139 -52.04 31.82 -17.40
N GLN A 140 -51.57 32.79 -16.64
CA GLN A 140 -50.23 32.76 -16.03
C GLN A 140 -50.12 31.69 -14.93
N VAL A 141 -51.16 31.56 -14.10
CA VAL A 141 -51.27 30.51 -13.08
C VAL A 141 -51.27 29.12 -13.73
N ASP A 142 -52.07 28.92 -14.78
CA ASP A 142 -52.12 27.65 -15.53
C ASP A 142 -50.76 27.30 -16.15
N GLY A 143 -50.09 28.26 -16.77
CA GLY A 143 -48.74 28.08 -17.33
C GLY A 143 -47.70 27.69 -16.27
N LEU A 144 -47.74 28.32 -15.10
CA LEU A 144 -46.83 28.02 -13.99
C LEU A 144 -47.10 26.63 -13.39
N CYS A 145 -48.37 26.26 -13.24
CA CYS A 145 -48.78 24.94 -12.76
C CYS A 145 -48.48 23.81 -13.75
N LYS A 146 -48.57 24.09 -15.06
CA LYS A 146 -48.17 23.16 -16.11
C LYS A 146 -46.66 22.92 -16.08
N ALA A 147 -45.86 23.98 -15.97
CA ALA A 147 -44.40 23.88 -15.85
C ALA A 147 -43.98 23.06 -14.61
N ALA A 148 -44.64 23.25 -13.46
CA ALA A 148 -44.40 22.45 -12.25
C ALA A 148 -44.74 20.96 -12.45
N THR A 149 -45.83 20.67 -13.17
CA THR A 149 -46.28 19.30 -13.47
C THR A 149 -45.34 18.61 -14.47
N ASP A 150 -44.87 19.33 -15.48
CA ASP A 150 -43.92 18.83 -16.47
C ASP A 150 -42.56 18.53 -15.81
N ALA A 151 -42.08 19.40 -14.92
CA ALA A 151 -40.86 19.18 -14.14
C ALA A 151 -40.97 17.95 -13.22
N ASN A 152 -42.12 17.75 -12.56
CA ASN A 152 -42.37 16.55 -11.77
C ASN A 152 -42.40 15.29 -12.64
N THR A 153 -43.01 15.35 -13.83
CA THR A 153 -43.08 14.24 -14.77
C THR A 153 -41.69 13.81 -15.24
N GLU A 154 -40.80 14.76 -15.48
CA GLU A 154 -39.42 14.46 -15.87
C GLU A 154 -38.62 13.82 -14.71
N LEU A 155 -38.77 14.34 -13.49
CA LEU A 155 -38.19 13.73 -12.29
C LEU A 155 -38.68 12.27 -12.10
N GLN A 156 -39.98 12.02 -12.27
CA GLN A 156 -40.54 10.67 -12.20
C GLN A 156 -39.96 9.74 -13.26
N LYS A 157 -39.61 10.23 -14.46
CA LYS A 157 -38.92 9.40 -15.47
C LYS A 157 -37.47 9.09 -15.07
N GLU A 158 -36.76 10.03 -14.44
CA GLU A 158 -35.40 9.79 -13.96
C GLU A 158 -35.37 8.78 -12.80
N LEU A 159 -36.36 8.80 -11.90
CA LEU A 159 -36.46 7.87 -10.77
C LEU A 159 -36.86 6.44 -11.17
N ASN A 160 -37.48 6.26 -12.34
CA ASN A 160 -37.97 4.96 -12.84
C ASN A 160 -37.05 4.33 -13.90
N LYS A 161 -35.86 4.91 -14.15
CA LYS A 161 -34.81 4.32 -15.00
C LYS A 161 -33.84 3.51 -14.16
#